data_AF-A0A3P8UMZ0-F1
#
_entry.id   AF-A0A3P8UMZ0-F1
#
_cell.length_a   1.000
_cell.length_b   1.000
_cell.length_c   1.000
_cell.angle_alpha   90.00
_cell.angle_beta   90.00
_cell.angle_gamma   90.00
#
_symmetry.space_group_name_H-M   'P 1'
#
loop_
_entity.id
_entity.type
_entity.pdbx_description
1 polymer ?
#
loop_
_entity_poly.entity_id
_entity_poly.type
_entity_poly.pdbx_seq_one_letter_code
_entity_poly.pdbx_strand_id
1 'polypeptide(L)'
;MWVVFFLPGQSGYWSYSQQQERLRTQRQNQEQRRQEEVQRVDRERKLLACLKEEDNFEKRRNLRQVQKQLWETHRETVRIQAEEERLNRIKQQEHEEKVAKELSRINFEKQREEKMKQQVIENSLELRELKSKLNSAYMNKERAAQIAEKEAIRFETMREEADVARQRKSEREQAHMEQQKLELKRLEEQVQYQRELELQLVEKERRRQEAYEEFLKEKLLVDEIVRKIHEEDQRERQLKMEKVKATKQHVEEFKKQQDEWRRMEQERMEAENRRIMEFVRQQQLLEESRVAKIREREEAKEQLHKLLSKKIEEERQQREEMERVLEELYFEEREEANRLKDIEEMERKIRQRLKMQQDQQDQLAFKVMLRQAEREEEEAFRRTMMAKFAEDDRIEQMNAQKRRMKQLEHKRAVEKLLEDRRRTSSRWPENEREQQKEVQRRQIIEQERQHLLKRHAAQLLGYLPKV
;
A
#
# COMPACT_ATOMS: atom_id res chain seq x y z
N MET A 1 -4.40 -34.55 -251.02
CA MET A 1 -4.41 -33.31 -251.85
C MET A 1 -5.39 -33.51 -253.01
N TRP A 2 -5.09 -32.92 -254.21
CA TRP A 2 -5.30 -33.56 -255.55
C TRP A 2 -6.26 -34.75 -255.55
N VAL A 3 -5.78 -35.98 -255.31
CA VAL A 3 -4.38 -36.50 -255.28
C VAL A 3 -3.37 -35.78 -254.35
N VAL A 4 -2.40 -34.98 -254.85
CA VAL A 4 -1.37 -34.08 -254.23
C VAL A 4 -0.94 -34.34 -252.76
N PHE A 5 0.33 -34.16 -252.43
CA PHE A 5 1.32 -35.23 -252.47
C PHE A 5 1.64 -35.60 -251.00
N PHE A 6 2.14 -36.79 -250.65
CA PHE A 6 3.10 -37.63 -251.39
C PHE A 6 2.64 -39.07 -251.73
N LEU A 7 3.58 -39.86 -252.26
CA LEU A 7 3.38 -41.05 -253.11
C LEU A 7 3.57 -42.40 -252.36
N PRO A 8 3.12 -43.55 -252.94
CA PRO A 8 3.17 -44.89 -252.31
C PRO A 8 4.22 -45.89 -252.89
N GLY A 9 4.46 -47.02 -252.20
CA GLY A 9 5.22 -48.17 -252.74
C GLY A 9 5.30 -49.47 -251.88
N GLN A 10 4.94 -50.61 -252.51
CA GLN A 10 5.32 -52.06 -252.34
C GLN A 10 5.34 -52.84 -250.98
N SER A 11 4.54 -53.94 -250.93
CA SER A 11 4.73 -55.30 -250.33
C SER A 11 4.92 -55.54 -248.80
N GLY A 12 4.58 -56.74 -248.27
CA GLY A 12 4.78 -57.10 -246.84
C GLY A 12 4.31 -58.49 -246.32
N TYR A 13 4.69 -58.83 -245.06
CA TYR A 13 4.28 -59.98 -244.21
C TYR A 13 4.71 -59.72 -242.72
N TRP A 14 4.65 -60.74 -241.82
CA TRP A 14 5.02 -60.76 -240.36
C TRP A 14 4.02 -60.11 -239.35
N SER A 15 3.58 -60.84 -238.30
CA SER A 15 2.63 -60.27 -237.30
C SER A 15 2.60 -60.82 -235.84
N TYR A 16 2.66 -62.15 -235.58
CA TYR A 16 2.01 -62.69 -234.35
C TYR A 16 2.71 -62.42 -232.99
N SER A 17 4.03 -62.20 -232.94
CA SER A 17 4.78 -62.15 -231.67
C SER A 17 4.37 -61.01 -230.71
N GLN A 18 3.79 -59.92 -231.22
CA GLN A 18 3.62 -58.68 -230.44
C GLN A 18 2.57 -58.74 -229.30
N GLN A 19 1.63 -59.70 -229.30
CA GLN A 19 0.38 -59.48 -228.56
C GLN A 19 0.50 -59.66 -227.03
N GLN A 20 1.38 -60.54 -226.53
CA GLN A 20 1.51 -60.77 -225.08
C GLN A 20 2.28 -59.68 -224.34
N GLU A 21 3.30 -59.05 -224.94
CA GLU A 21 4.10 -58.00 -224.27
C GLU A 21 3.30 -56.72 -224.00
N ARG A 22 2.31 -56.40 -224.85
CA ARG A 22 1.46 -55.21 -224.71
C ARG A 22 0.74 -55.14 -223.35
N LEU A 23 0.43 -56.28 -222.74
CA LEU A 23 -0.28 -56.34 -221.45
C LEU A 23 0.63 -56.06 -220.24
N ARG A 24 1.94 -56.31 -220.34
CA ARG A 24 2.91 -55.92 -219.28
C ARG A 24 3.12 -54.41 -219.27
N THR A 25 3.38 -53.82 -220.44
CA THR A 25 3.53 -52.36 -220.60
C THR A 25 2.27 -51.60 -220.17
N GLN A 26 1.08 -52.15 -220.41
CA GLN A 26 -0.17 -51.51 -219.99
C GLN A 26 -0.34 -51.41 -218.45
N ARG A 27 0.20 -52.36 -217.67
CA ARG A 27 0.13 -52.30 -216.19
C ARG A 27 1.13 -51.28 -215.61
N GLN A 28 2.39 -51.29 -216.05
CA GLN A 28 3.40 -50.34 -215.58
C GLN A 28 2.98 -48.87 -215.80
N ASN A 29 2.34 -48.59 -216.94
CA ASN A 29 1.81 -47.26 -217.27
C ASN A 29 0.65 -46.78 -216.38
N GLN A 30 -0.03 -47.67 -215.63
CA GLN A 30 -1.08 -47.28 -214.68
C GLN A 30 -0.53 -46.90 -213.30
N GLU A 31 0.55 -47.53 -212.84
CA GLU A 31 1.15 -47.21 -211.54
C GLU A 31 1.95 -45.89 -211.57
N GLN A 32 2.66 -45.61 -212.67
CA GLN A 32 3.36 -44.33 -212.84
C GLN A 32 2.40 -43.13 -212.78
N ARG A 33 1.27 -43.19 -213.49
CA ARG A 33 0.26 -42.11 -213.48
C ARG A 33 -0.31 -41.84 -212.08
N ARG A 34 -0.52 -42.88 -211.27
CA ARG A 34 -0.98 -42.73 -209.88
C ARG A 34 0.06 -42.04 -208.99
N GLN A 35 1.35 -42.29 -209.20
CA GLN A 35 2.42 -41.60 -208.47
C GLN A 35 2.51 -40.12 -208.87
N GLU A 36 2.32 -39.80 -210.15
CA GLU A 36 2.28 -38.42 -210.67
C GLU A 36 1.08 -37.64 -210.12
N GLU A 37 -0.11 -38.24 -210.07
CA GLU A 37 -1.32 -37.61 -209.50
C GLU A 37 -1.16 -37.26 -208.01
N VAL A 38 -0.62 -38.18 -207.19
CA VAL A 38 -0.36 -37.90 -205.77
C VAL A 38 0.65 -36.75 -205.60
N GLN A 39 1.74 -36.77 -206.36
CA GLN A 39 2.71 -35.66 -206.33
C GLN A 39 2.13 -34.32 -206.78
N ARG A 40 1.11 -34.31 -207.63
CA ARG A 40 0.43 -33.09 -208.06
C ARG A 40 -0.41 -32.49 -206.92
N VAL A 41 -1.23 -33.31 -206.25
CA VAL A 41 -2.10 -32.86 -205.14
C VAL A 41 -1.30 -32.28 -203.98
N ASP A 42 -0.14 -32.86 -203.63
CA ASP A 42 0.71 -32.31 -202.56
C ASP A 42 1.43 -31.00 -202.92
N ARG A 43 1.63 -30.72 -204.21
CA ARG A 43 2.12 -29.40 -204.68
C ARG A 43 1.00 -28.35 -204.59
N GLU A 44 -0.21 -28.70 -205.04
CA GLU A 44 -1.39 -27.84 -204.97
C GLU A 44 -1.77 -27.49 -203.51
N ARG A 45 -1.67 -28.46 -202.58
CA ARG A 45 -1.85 -28.21 -201.13
C ARG A 45 -0.85 -27.21 -200.55
N LYS A 46 0.43 -27.25 -200.97
CA LYS A 46 1.45 -26.31 -200.49
C LYS A 46 1.21 -24.88 -201.01
N LEU A 47 0.84 -24.73 -202.28
CA LEU A 47 0.50 -23.42 -202.85
C LEU A 47 -0.71 -22.78 -202.12
N LEU A 48 -1.74 -23.57 -201.82
CA LEU A 48 -2.91 -23.12 -201.05
C LEU A 48 -2.61 -22.77 -199.57
N ALA A 49 -1.48 -23.23 -199.03
CA ALA A 49 -0.99 -22.79 -197.72
C ALA A 49 -0.28 -21.43 -197.83
N CYS A 50 0.66 -21.27 -198.76
CA CYS A 50 1.41 -20.02 -198.97
C CYS A 50 0.46 -18.83 -199.22
N LEU A 51 -0.50 -18.98 -200.13
CA LEU A 51 -1.48 -17.93 -200.44
C LEU A 51 -2.26 -17.47 -199.20
N LYS A 52 -2.57 -18.38 -198.26
CA LYS A 52 -3.24 -18.03 -196.99
C LYS A 52 -2.31 -17.33 -196.01
N GLU A 53 -1.00 -17.57 -196.06
CA GLU A 53 -0.05 -16.83 -195.23
C GLU A 53 0.21 -15.42 -195.77
N GLU A 54 0.24 -15.24 -197.09
CA GLU A 54 0.30 -13.92 -197.75
C GLU A 54 -0.94 -13.08 -197.42
N ASP A 55 -2.14 -13.65 -197.58
CA ASP A 55 -3.44 -13.07 -197.17
C ASP A 55 -3.42 -12.59 -195.70
N ASN A 56 -2.82 -13.40 -194.82
CA ASN A 56 -2.71 -13.09 -193.39
C ASN A 56 -1.60 -12.06 -193.09
N PHE A 57 -0.54 -12.01 -193.88
CA PHE A 57 0.50 -11.00 -193.77
C PHE A 57 -0.02 -9.61 -194.14
N GLU A 58 -0.79 -9.50 -195.24
CA GLU A 58 -1.43 -8.24 -195.63
C GLU A 58 -2.45 -7.76 -194.59
N LYS A 59 -3.31 -8.65 -194.08
CA LYS A 59 -4.24 -8.32 -192.98
C LYS A 59 -3.50 -7.81 -191.75
N ARG A 60 -2.37 -8.43 -191.37
CA ARG A 60 -1.48 -7.96 -190.27
C ARG A 60 -0.78 -6.63 -190.60
N ARG A 61 -0.48 -6.32 -191.86
CA ARG A 61 0.08 -5.02 -192.29
C ARG A 61 -0.96 -3.92 -192.13
N ASN A 62 -2.17 -4.15 -192.64
CA ASN A 62 -3.26 -3.17 -192.63
C ASN A 62 -3.73 -2.87 -191.20
N LEU A 63 -3.86 -3.89 -190.33
CA LEU A 63 -4.15 -3.71 -188.91
C LEU A 63 -3.13 -2.79 -188.20
N ARG A 64 -1.83 -2.95 -188.47
CA ARG A 64 -0.78 -2.11 -187.90
C ARG A 64 -0.82 -0.66 -188.41
N GLN A 65 -1.29 -0.43 -189.64
CA GLN A 65 -1.49 0.92 -190.17
C GLN A 65 -2.71 1.61 -189.55
N VAL A 66 -3.84 0.91 -189.41
CA VAL A 66 -5.02 1.41 -188.70
C VAL A 66 -4.71 1.70 -187.22
N GLN A 67 -3.95 0.83 -186.55
CA GLN A 67 -3.51 1.06 -185.16
C GLN A 67 -2.65 2.34 -185.01
N LYS A 68 -1.78 2.64 -185.98
CA LYS A 68 -1.01 3.90 -185.98
C LYS A 68 -1.92 5.12 -186.13
N GLN A 69 -2.85 5.10 -187.09
CA GLN A 69 -3.80 6.20 -187.31
C GLN A 69 -4.70 6.44 -186.08
N LEU A 70 -5.16 5.37 -185.42
CA LEU A 70 -5.92 5.47 -184.16
C LEU A 70 -5.07 6.03 -183.00
N TRP A 71 -3.77 5.75 -182.96
CA TRP A 71 -2.87 6.34 -181.96
C TRP A 71 -2.58 7.82 -182.24
N GLU A 72 -2.42 8.19 -183.51
CA GLU A 72 -2.20 9.58 -183.94
C GLU A 72 -3.43 10.46 -183.65
N THR A 73 -4.64 10.00 -184.00
CA THR A 73 -5.88 10.73 -183.66
C THR A 73 -6.13 10.76 -182.16
N HIS A 74 -5.85 9.68 -181.42
CA HIS A 74 -5.95 9.70 -179.96
C HIS A 74 -5.01 10.73 -179.33
N ARG A 75 -3.74 10.76 -179.76
CA ARG A 75 -2.75 11.77 -179.32
C ARG A 75 -3.20 13.20 -179.63
N GLU A 76 -3.86 13.43 -180.76
CA GLU A 76 -4.40 14.74 -181.14
C GLU A 76 -5.63 15.12 -180.30
N THR A 77 -6.56 14.18 -180.03
CA THR A 77 -7.68 14.44 -179.11
C THR A 77 -7.20 14.78 -177.68
N VAL A 78 -6.20 14.07 -177.15
CA VAL A 78 -5.60 14.36 -175.83
C VAL A 78 -4.92 15.74 -175.83
N ARG A 79 -4.29 16.15 -176.93
CA ARG A 79 -3.71 17.49 -177.05
C ARG A 79 -4.80 18.58 -177.04
N ILE A 80 -5.85 18.41 -177.84
CA ILE A 80 -6.97 19.36 -177.91
C ILE A 80 -7.64 19.48 -176.54
N GLN A 81 -7.92 18.36 -175.87
CA GLN A 81 -8.46 18.33 -174.51
C GLN A 81 -7.57 19.07 -173.51
N ALA A 82 -6.24 18.92 -173.59
CA ALA A 82 -5.30 19.64 -172.72
C ALA A 82 -5.24 21.15 -173.01
N GLU A 83 -5.50 21.59 -174.24
CA GLU A 83 -5.59 23.01 -174.61
C GLU A 83 -6.97 23.59 -174.18
N GLU A 84 -8.06 22.84 -174.33
CA GLU A 84 -9.39 23.19 -173.81
C GLU A 84 -9.42 23.28 -172.28
N GLU A 85 -8.81 22.32 -171.56
CA GLU A 85 -8.67 22.36 -170.11
C GLU A 85 -7.95 23.63 -169.64
N ARG A 86 -6.87 24.05 -170.32
CA ARG A 86 -6.15 25.28 -169.98
C ARG A 86 -7.04 26.51 -170.15
N LEU A 87 -7.77 26.60 -171.26
CA LEU A 87 -8.72 27.69 -171.50
C LEU A 87 -9.87 27.70 -170.48
N ASN A 88 -10.33 26.53 -170.04
CA ASN A 88 -11.38 26.42 -169.02
C ASN A 88 -10.86 26.81 -167.63
N ARG A 89 -9.62 26.45 -167.26
CA ARG A 89 -8.97 26.91 -166.02
C ARG A 89 -8.79 28.44 -165.99
N ILE A 90 -8.43 29.06 -167.11
CA ILE A 90 -8.32 30.53 -167.21
C ILE A 90 -9.71 31.18 -167.03
N LYS A 91 -10.76 30.65 -167.68
CA LYS A 91 -12.14 31.13 -167.49
C LYS A 91 -12.65 30.94 -166.05
N GLN A 92 -12.25 29.87 -165.37
CA GLN A 92 -12.54 29.63 -163.95
C GLN A 92 -11.86 30.71 -163.08
N GLN A 93 -10.56 30.95 -163.26
CA GLN A 93 -9.83 32.00 -162.52
C GLN A 93 -10.42 33.39 -162.76
N GLU A 94 -10.77 33.73 -164.01
CA GLU A 94 -11.49 34.97 -164.33
C GLU A 94 -12.85 35.08 -163.62
N HIS A 95 -13.57 33.97 -163.46
CA HIS A 95 -14.86 33.95 -162.77
C HIS A 95 -14.68 34.05 -161.25
N GLU A 96 -13.72 33.33 -160.68
CA GLU A 96 -13.32 33.41 -159.27
C GLU A 96 -12.87 34.83 -158.90
N GLU A 97 -12.08 35.50 -159.75
CA GLU A 97 -11.71 36.90 -159.56
C GLU A 97 -12.93 37.84 -159.55
N LYS A 98 -13.90 37.63 -160.45
CA LYS A 98 -15.13 38.43 -160.52
C LYS A 98 -15.98 38.19 -159.26
N VAL A 99 -16.16 36.93 -158.84
CA VAL A 99 -16.85 36.55 -157.61
C VAL A 99 -16.16 37.12 -156.36
N ALA A 100 -14.84 37.06 -156.27
CA ALA A 100 -14.08 37.64 -155.15
C ALA A 100 -14.23 39.16 -155.06
N LYS A 101 -14.25 39.85 -156.21
CA LYS A 101 -14.51 41.30 -156.28
C LYS A 101 -15.92 41.65 -155.80
N GLU A 102 -16.96 40.93 -156.23
CA GLU A 102 -18.32 41.15 -155.72
C GLU A 102 -18.49 40.78 -154.24
N LEU A 103 -17.87 39.68 -153.77
CA LEU A 103 -17.86 39.32 -152.34
C LEU A 103 -17.19 40.39 -151.48
N SER A 104 -16.10 41.01 -151.96
CA SER A 104 -15.45 42.12 -151.24
C SER A 104 -16.37 43.34 -151.13
N ARG A 105 -17.10 43.70 -152.20
CA ARG A 105 -18.09 44.79 -152.19
C ARG A 105 -19.20 44.52 -151.17
N ILE A 106 -19.81 43.34 -151.21
CA ILE A 106 -20.87 42.92 -150.28
C ILE A 106 -20.37 42.99 -148.82
N ASN A 107 -19.11 42.65 -148.55
CA ASN A 107 -18.54 42.75 -147.21
C ASN A 107 -18.26 44.21 -146.78
N PHE A 108 -17.81 45.09 -147.68
CA PHE A 108 -17.71 46.52 -147.40
C PHE A 108 -19.08 47.17 -147.17
N GLU A 109 -20.11 46.76 -147.91
CA GLU A 109 -21.49 47.22 -147.72
C GLU A 109 -22.06 46.80 -146.36
N LYS A 110 -21.88 45.53 -145.96
CA LYS A 110 -22.22 45.06 -144.61
C LYS A 110 -21.52 45.85 -143.51
N GLN A 111 -20.20 46.07 -143.62
CA GLN A 111 -19.45 46.86 -142.63
C GLN A 111 -19.91 48.33 -142.60
N ARG A 112 -20.32 48.90 -143.74
CA ARG A 112 -20.90 50.25 -143.82
C ARG A 112 -22.28 50.31 -143.18
N GLU A 113 -23.12 49.30 -143.38
CA GLU A 113 -24.40 49.15 -142.70
C GLU A 113 -24.23 48.97 -141.18
N GLU A 114 -23.30 48.13 -140.74
CA GLU A 114 -23.04 47.89 -139.32
C GLU A 114 -22.57 49.17 -138.62
N LYS A 115 -21.66 49.93 -139.24
CA LYS A 115 -21.22 51.25 -138.74
C LYS A 115 -22.33 52.29 -138.76
N MET A 116 -23.20 52.28 -139.78
CA MET A 116 -24.41 53.12 -139.80
C MET A 116 -25.37 52.75 -138.67
N LYS A 117 -25.60 51.45 -138.44
CA LYS A 117 -26.45 50.93 -137.35
C LYS A 117 -25.88 51.30 -135.99
N GLN A 118 -24.55 51.17 -135.78
CA GLN A 118 -23.85 51.65 -134.58
C GLN A 118 -24.07 53.15 -134.36
N GLN A 119 -23.82 53.98 -135.38
CA GLN A 119 -24.04 55.43 -135.30
C GLN A 119 -25.51 55.78 -134.97
N VAL A 120 -26.48 55.07 -135.52
CA VAL A 120 -27.91 55.25 -135.17
C VAL A 120 -28.20 54.81 -133.73
N ILE A 121 -27.62 53.70 -133.28
CA ILE A 121 -27.80 53.15 -131.91
C ILE A 121 -27.13 54.04 -130.83
N GLU A 122 -26.07 54.76 -131.18
CA GLU A 122 -25.36 55.68 -130.29
C GLU A 122 -26.00 57.07 -130.25
N ASN A 123 -26.41 57.60 -131.41
CA ASN A 123 -26.97 58.95 -131.53
C ASN A 123 -28.47 59.04 -131.20
N SER A 124 -29.24 57.95 -131.30
CA SER A 124 -30.67 57.97 -130.96
C SER A 124 -30.90 58.01 -129.44
N LEU A 125 -31.62 59.04 -128.98
CA LEU A 125 -31.99 59.20 -127.58
C LEU A 125 -33.01 58.13 -127.14
N GLU A 126 -33.94 57.77 -128.01
CA GLU A 126 -34.98 56.77 -127.75
C GLU A 126 -34.39 55.38 -127.39
N LEU A 127 -33.39 54.91 -128.13
CA LEU A 127 -32.72 53.64 -127.82
C LEU A 127 -31.87 53.73 -126.55
N ARG A 128 -31.35 54.92 -126.20
CA ARG A 128 -30.64 55.18 -124.94
C ARG A 128 -31.59 55.15 -123.75
N GLU A 129 -32.76 55.77 -123.86
CA GLU A 129 -33.84 55.70 -122.88
C GLU A 129 -34.39 54.28 -122.72
N LEU A 130 -34.63 53.57 -123.82
CA LEU A 130 -35.13 52.20 -123.79
C LEU A 130 -34.11 51.25 -123.14
N LYS A 131 -32.82 51.39 -123.42
CA LYS A 131 -31.74 50.70 -122.67
C LYS A 131 -31.76 51.05 -121.19
N SER A 132 -31.94 52.32 -120.82
CA SER A 132 -32.02 52.75 -119.42
C SER A 132 -33.23 52.12 -118.69
N LYS A 133 -34.41 52.14 -119.32
CA LYS A 133 -35.66 51.54 -118.80
C LYS A 133 -35.56 50.01 -118.68
N LEU A 134 -34.93 49.34 -119.64
CA LEU A 134 -34.65 47.90 -119.55
C LEU A 134 -33.67 47.59 -118.42
N ASN A 135 -32.56 48.33 -118.31
CA ASN A 135 -31.58 48.16 -117.23
C ASN A 135 -32.22 48.37 -115.84
N SER A 136 -33.13 49.34 -115.68
CA SER A 136 -33.87 49.51 -114.43
C SER A 136 -34.84 48.37 -114.15
N ALA A 137 -35.44 47.76 -115.18
CA ALA A 137 -36.27 46.56 -115.03
C ALA A 137 -35.45 45.33 -114.62
N TYR A 138 -34.26 45.11 -115.19
CA TYR A 138 -33.34 44.05 -114.74
C TYR A 138 -32.89 44.26 -113.29
N MET A 139 -32.45 45.48 -112.92
CA MET A 139 -32.11 45.84 -111.54
C MET A 139 -33.26 45.61 -110.56
N ASN A 140 -34.50 45.91 -110.95
CA ASN A 140 -35.67 45.66 -110.09
C ASN A 140 -36.03 44.18 -110.00
N LYS A 141 -35.80 43.38 -111.05
CA LYS A 141 -35.92 41.90 -111.00
C LYS A 141 -34.89 41.28 -110.04
N GLU A 142 -33.64 41.75 -110.08
CA GLU A 142 -32.59 41.30 -109.16
C GLU A 142 -32.90 41.69 -107.71
N ARG A 143 -33.37 42.91 -107.47
CA ARG A 143 -33.85 43.35 -106.13
C ARG A 143 -35.01 42.50 -105.62
N ALA A 144 -35.98 42.15 -106.47
CA ALA A 144 -37.09 41.28 -106.10
C ALA A 144 -36.59 39.87 -105.71
N ALA A 145 -35.63 39.31 -106.44
CA ALA A 145 -35.00 38.04 -106.10
C ALA A 145 -34.25 38.12 -104.75
N GLN A 146 -33.47 39.18 -104.51
CA GLN A 146 -32.76 39.39 -103.23
C GLN A 146 -33.70 39.60 -102.04
N ILE A 147 -34.90 40.14 -102.25
CA ILE A 147 -35.92 40.25 -101.20
C ILE A 147 -36.50 38.88 -100.89
N ALA A 148 -36.90 38.11 -101.91
CA ALA A 148 -37.42 36.76 -101.74
C ALA A 148 -36.40 35.80 -101.10
N GLU A 149 -35.11 35.93 -101.45
CA GLU A 149 -33.99 35.20 -100.83
C GLU A 149 -33.85 35.54 -99.33
N LYS A 150 -33.89 36.83 -98.97
CA LYS A 150 -33.84 37.27 -97.57
C LYS A 150 -35.07 36.88 -96.76
N GLU A 151 -36.24 36.78 -97.41
CA GLU A 151 -37.46 36.29 -96.78
C GLU A 151 -37.40 34.77 -96.57
N ALA A 152 -36.91 33.99 -97.54
CA ALA A 152 -36.66 32.56 -97.39
C ALA A 152 -35.70 32.27 -96.22
N ILE A 153 -34.54 32.94 -96.19
CA ILE A 153 -33.55 32.82 -95.11
C ILE A 153 -34.18 33.16 -93.74
N ARG A 154 -35.04 34.18 -93.66
CA ARG A 154 -35.77 34.52 -92.42
C ARG A 154 -36.72 33.42 -91.97
N PHE A 155 -37.48 32.81 -92.89
CA PHE A 155 -38.36 31.69 -92.56
C PHE A 155 -37.58 30.43 -92.14
N GLU A 156 -36.42 30.19 -92.75
CA GLU A 156 -35.49 29.13 -92.35
C GLU A 156 -34.92 29.38 -90.94
N THR A 157 -34.38 30.57 -90.66
CA THR A 157 -33.87 30.89 -89.31
C THR A 157 -34.96 30.85 -88.24
N MET A 158 -36.18 31.35 -88.52
CA MET A 158 -37.29 31.26 -87.57
C MET A 158 -37.74 29.83 -87.30
N ARG A 159 -37.60 28.93 -88.29
CA ARG A 159 -37.84 27.49 -88.11
C ARG A 159 -36.76 26.84 -87.26
N GLU A 160 -35.49 27.11 -87.54
CA GLU A 160 -34.36 26.60 -86.75
C GLU A 160 -34.43 27.10 -85.30
N GLU A 161 -34.72 28.39 -85.08
CA GLU A 161 -34.96 28.95 -83.75
C GLU A 161 -36.11 28.26 -83.02
N ALA A 162 -37.21 27.94 -83.72
CA ALA A 162 -38.34 27.20 -83.14
C ALA A 162 -37.98 25.74 -82.82
N ASP A 163 -37.17 25.07 -83.64
CA ASP A 163 -36.69 23.71 -83.39
C ASP A 163 -35.70 23.66 -82.21
N VAL A 164 -34.76 24.61 -82.14
CA VAL A 164 -33.85 24.79 -81.00
C VAL A 164 -34.62 25.17 -79.72
N ALA A 165 -35.67 26.00 -79.81
CA ALA A 165 -36.52 26.31 -78.67
C ALA A 165 -37.31 25.09 -78.17
N ARG A 166 -37.78 24.22 -79.08
CA ARG A 166 -38.42 22.93 -78.72
C ARG A 166 -37.45 21.99 -78.02
N GLN A 167 -36.22 21.83 -78.54
CA GLN A 167 -35.17 21.04 -77.91
C GLN A 167 -34.85 21.54 -76.50
N ARG A 168 -34.53 22.84 -76.35
CA ARG A 168 -34.25 23.48 -75.05
C ARG A 168 -35.40 23.37 -74.05
N LYS A 169 -36.66 23.31 -74.50
CA LYS A 169 -37.81 23.08 -73.62
C LYS A 169 -37.83 21.62 -73.12
N SER A 170 -37.61 20.66 -74.01
CA SER A 170 -37.53 19.24 -73.63
C SER A 170 -36.36 18.96 -72.67
N GLU A 171 -35.18 19.55 -72.92
CA GLU A 171 -34.01 19.44 -72.03
C GLU A 171 -34.30 19.99 -70.62
N ARG A 172 -34.99 21.14 -70.52
CA ARG A 172 -35.41 21.72 -69.23
C ARG A 172 -36.44 20.85 -68.50
N GLU A 173 -37.39 20.28 -69.24
CA GLU A 173 -38.37 19.34 -68.67
C GLU A 173 -37.70 18.06 -68.16
N GLN A 174 -36.75 17.50 -68.91
CA GLN A 174 -35.95 16.35 -68.48
C GLN A 174 -35.12 16.66 -67.23
N ALA A 175 -34.38 17.77 -67.22
CA ALA A 175 -33.58 18.20 -66.08
C ALA A 175 -34.44 18.45 -64.82
N HIS A 176 -35.64 19.02 -64.97
CA HIS A 176 -36.59 19.20 -63.87
C HIS A 176 -37.11 17.84 -63.33
N MET A 177 -37.45 16.90 -64.21
CA MET A 177 -37.84 15.54 -63.80
C MET A 177 -36.69 14.77 -63.13
N GLU A 178 -35.43 15.05 -63.48
CA GLU A 178 -34.26 14.48 -62.80
C GLU A 178 -34.02 15.12 -61.43
N GLN A 179 -34.17 16.44 -61.31
CA GLN A 179 -34.13 17.14 -60.02
C GLN A 179 -35.20 16.58 -59.06
N GLN A 180 -36.44 16.42 -59.51
CA GLN A 180 -37.51 15.80 -58.71
C GLN A 180 -37.17 14.36 -58.28
N LYS A 181 -36.55 13.55 -59.16
CA LYS A 181 -36.09 12.19 -58.79
C LYS A 181 -34.97 12.21 -57.74
N LEU A 182 -34.08 13.20 -57.78
CA LEU A 182 -33.03 13.36 -56.78
C LEU A 182 -33.59 13.86 -55.44
N GLU A 183 -34.60 14.71 -55.46
CA GLU A 183 -35.33 15.15 -54.25
C GLU A 183 -36.12 14.00 -53.62
N LEU A 184 -36.83 13.20 -54.41
CA LEU A 184 -37.52 12.00 -53.92
C LEU A 184 -36.54 11.01 -53.27
N LYS A 185 -35.37 10.75 -53.88
CA LYS A 185 -34.33 9.90 -53.27
C LYS A 185 -33.83 10.45 -51.94
N ARG A 186 -33.57 11.77 -51.85
CA ARG A 186 -33.17 12.42 -50.59
C ARG A 186 -34.25 12.30 -49.50
N LEU A 187 -35.53 12.35 -49.88
CA LEU A 187 -36.65 12.13 -48.95
C LEU A 187 -36.75 10.66 -48.52
N GLU A 188 -36.53 9.71 -49.43
CA GLU A 188 -36.44 8.27 -49.11
C GLU A 188 -35.27 7.97 -48.17
N GLU A 189 -34.09 8.53 -48.42
CA GLU A 189 -32.90 8.47 -47.57
C GLU A 189 -33.16 9.08 -46.18
N GLN A 190 -33.81 10.24 -46.11
CA GLN A 190 -34.21 10.86 -44.83
C GLN A 190 -35.21 10.02 -44.05
N VAL A 191 -36.20 9.40 -44.71
CA VAL A 191 -37.18 8.51 -44.06
C VAL A 191 -36.53 7.20 -43.61
N GLN A 192 -35.57 6.66 -44.35
CA GLN A 192 -34.76 5.51 -43.91
C GLN A 192 -33.94 5.87 -42.66
N TYR A 193 -33.23 6.99 -42.68
CA TYR A 193 -32.45 7.48 -41.54
C TYR A 193 -33.32 7.78 -40.30
N GLN A 194 -34.52 8.33 -40.48
CA GLN A 194 -35.49 8.50 -39.39
C GLN A 194 -35.89 7.16 -38.76
N ARG A 195 -36.20 6.14 -39.57
CA ARG A 195 -36.53 4.78 -39.07
C ARG A 195 -35.34 4.14 -38.35
N GLU A 196 -34.12 4.34 -38.81
CA GLU A 196 -32.91 3.87 -38.12
C GLU A 196 -32.74 4.55 -36.74
N LEU A 197 -33.01 5.86 -36.65
CA LEU A 197 -33.00 6.58 -35.37
C LEU A 197 -34.13 6.10 -34.43
N GLU A 198 -35.34 5.86 -34.94
CA GLU A 198 -36.45 5.28 -34.19
C GLU A 198 -36.09 3.90 -33.63
N LEU A 199 -35.52 3.02 -34.45
CA LEU A 199 -35.03 1.70 -34.01
C LEU A 199 -33.94 1.83 -32.94
N GLN A 200 -32.99 2.76 -33.08
CA GLN A 200 -31.99 3.02 -32.05
C GLN A 200 -32.58 3.57 -30.74
N LEU A 201 -33.71 4.28 -30.77
CA LEU A 201 -34.42 4.70 -29.56
C LEU A 201 -35.12 3.52 -28.90
N VAL A 202 -35.85 2.69 -29.67
CA VAL A 202 -36.49 1.47 -29.17
C VAL A 202 -35.48 0.48 -28.58
N GLU A 203 -34.30 0.33 -29.19
CA GLU A 203 -33.21 -0.46 -28.59
C GLU A 203 -32.70 0.11 -27.27
N LYS A 204 -32.54 1.43 -27.16
CA LYS A 204 -32.12 2.09 -25.91
C LYS A 204 -33.18 1.93 -24.82
N GLU A 205 -34.46 1.91 -25.18
CA GLU A 205 -35.55 1.64 -24.24
C GLU A 205 -35.62 0.18 -23.82
N ARG A 206 -35.43 -0.78 -24.75
CA ARG A 206 -35.27 -2.20 -24.39
C ARG A 206 -34.11 -2.44 -23.43
N ARG A 207 -32.92 -1.91 -23.72
CA ARG A 207 -31.76 -2.06 -22.81
C ARG A 207 -31.99 -1.44 -21.44
N ARG A 208 -32.83 -0.38 -21.33
CA ARG A 208 -33.28 0.17 -20.04
C ARG A 208 -34.28 -0.74 -19.32
N GLN A 209 -35.17 -1.41 -20.05
CA GLN A 209 -36.10 -2.40 -19.49
C GLN A 209 -35.35 -3.64 -18.99
N GLU A 210 -34.44 -4.18 -19.80
CA GLU A 210 -33.56 -5.30 -19.47
C GLU A 210 -32.74 -5.01 -18.20
N ALA A 211 -32.03 -3.88 -18.15
CA ALA A 211 -31.28 -3.45 -16.97
C ALA A 211 -32.16 -3.18 -15.74
N TYR A 212 -33.41 -2.75 -15.93
CA TYR A 212 -34.36 -2.57 -14.82
C TYR A 212 -34.89 -3.92 -14.29
N GLU A 213 -35.11 -4.91 -15.16
CA GLU A 213 -35.41 -6.27 -14.72
C GLU A 213 -34.22 -6.92 -14.00
N GLU A 214 -33.00 -6.70 -14.48
CA GLU A 214 -31.77 -7.15 -13.81
C GLU A 214 -31.65 -6.51 -12.43
N PHE A 215 -31.83 -5.20 -12.31
CA PHE A 215 -31.88 -4.51 -11.02
C PHE A 215 -32.98 -5.05 -10.08
N LEU A 216 -34.16 -5.42 -10.60
CA LEU A 216 -35.21 -6.06 -9.79
C LEU A 216 -34.81 -7.48 -9.33
N LYS A 217 -34.14 -8.26 -10.19
CA LYS A 217 -33.61 -9.59 -9.84
C LYS A 217 -32.50 -9.48 -8.77
N GLU A 218 -31.58 -8.53 -8.93
CA GLU A 218 -30.55 -8.22 -7.94
C GLU A 218 -31.15 -7.74 -6.62
N LYS A 219 -32.15 -6.84 -6.65
CA LYS A 219 -32.82 -6.38 -5.43
C LYS A 219 -33.47 -7.53 -4.68
N LEU A 220 -34.18 -8.44 -5.36
CA LEU A 220 -34.76 -9.62 -4.73
C LEU A 220 -33.69 -10.54 -4.11
N LEU A 221 -32.55 -10.71 -4.77
CA LEU A 221 -31.40 -11.45 -4.23
C LEU A 221 -30.83 -10.77 -2.97
N VAL A 222 -30.71 -9.44 -2.96
CA VAL A 222 -30.26 -8.66 -1.80
C VAL A 222 -31.27 -8.73 -0.66
N ASP A 223 -32.57 -8.60 -0.93
CA ASP A 223 -33.65 -8.77 0.06
C ASP A 223 -33.63 -10.19 0.67
N GLU A 224 -33.31 -11.23 -0.13
CA GLU A 224 -33.07 -12.59 0.38
C GLU A 224 -31.81 -12.70 1.26
N ILE A 225 -30.70 -12.07 0.87
CA ILE A 225 -29.45 -12.07 1.64
C ILE A 225 -29.66 -11.37 2.99
N VAL A 226 -30.34 -10.22 3.01
CA VAL A 226 -30.69 -9.50 4.25
C VAL A 226 -31.59 -10.35 5.16
N ARG A 227 -32.56 -11.08 4.59
CA ARG A 227 -33.38 -12.05 5.36
C ARG A 227 -32.52 -13.15 5.98
N LYS A 228 -31.64 -13.78 5.19
CA LYS A 228 -30.72 -14.84 5.67
C LYS A 228 -29.83 -14.33 6.81
N ILE A 229 -29.24 -13.14 6.66
CA ILE A 229 -28.46 -12.47 7.72
C ILE A 229 -29.31 -12.24 8.98
N HIS A 230 -30.54 -11.75 8.85
CA HIS A 230 -31.43 -11.55 10.00
C HIS A 230 -31.88 -12.86 10.68
N GLU A 231 -32.04 -13.95 9.95
CA GLU A 231 -32.29 -15.27 10.54
C GLU A 231 -31.05 -15.82 11.26
N GLU A 232 -29.87 -15.66 10.67
CA GLU A 232 -28.59 -16.07 11.27
C GLU A 232 -28.29 -15.26 12.55
N ASP A 233 -28.48 -13.95 12.52
CA ASP A 233 -28.46 -13.07 13.70
C ASP A 233 -29.41 -13.56 14.80
N GLN A 234 -30.64 -13.98 14.45
CA GLN A 234 -31.61 -14.48 15.43
C GLN A 234 -31.19 -15.84 16.00
N ARG A 235 -30.70 -16.77 15.17
CA ARG A 235 -30.15 -18.06 15.61
C ARG A 235 -28.94 -17.85 16.53
N GLU A 236 -28.04 -16.94 16.19
CA GLU A 236 -26.82 -16.66 16.96
C GLU A 236 -27.13 -15.99 18.30
N ARG A 237 -28.13 -15.09 18.34
CA ARG A 237 -28.71 -14.54 19.60
C ARG A 237 -29.38 -15.62 20.45
N GLN A 238 -30.13 -16.55 19.86
CA GLN A 238 -30.74 -17.69 20.57
C GLN A 238 -29.67 -18.58 21.20
N LEU A 239 -28.66 -19.01 20.43
CA LEU A 239 -27.53 -19.81 20.90
C LEU A 239 -26.71 -19.10 21.99
N LYS A 240 -26.54 -17.77 21.90
CA LYS A 240 -25.94 -16.94 22.97
C LYS A 240 -26.78 -16.97 24.24
N MET A 241 -28.10 -16.81 24.13
CA MET A 241 -29.02 -16.88 25.28
C MET A 241 -29.08 -18.27 25.92
N GLU A 242 -28.97 -19.34 25.14
CA GLU A 242 -28.89 -20.72 25.65
C GLU A 242 -27.57 -20.98 26.40
N LYS A 243 -26.43 -20.55 25.85
CA LYS A 243 -25.12 -20.59 26.54
C LYS A 243 -25.14 -19.79 27.86
N VAL A 244 -25.84 -18.65 27.89
CA VAL A 244 -26.03 -17.85 29.12
C VAL A 244 -26.98 -18.53 30.11
N LYS A 245 -27.98 -19.29 29.67
CA LYS A 245 -28.83 -20.11 30.57
C LYS A 245 -28.03 -21.27 31.17
N ALA A 246 -27.29 -22.02 30.35
CA ALA A 246 -26.48 -23.15 30.81
C ALA A 246 -25.39 -22.73 31.81
N THR A 247 -24.66 -21.64 31.53
CA THR A 247 -23.65 -21.13 32.48
C THR A 247 -24.27 -20.60 33.78
N LYS A 248 -25.47 -20.01 33.74
CA LYS A 248 -26.22 -19.66 34.96
C LYS A 248 -26.61 -20.90 35.78
N GLN A 249 -27.14 -21.94 35.13
CA GLN A 249 -27.49 -23.21 35.79
C GLN A 249 -26.26 -23.82 36.49
N HIS A 250 -25.12 -23.92 35.80
CA HIS A 250 -23.88 -24.43 36.41
C HIS A 250 -23.35 -23.54 37.56
N VAL A 251 -23.52 -22.22 37.49
CA VAL A 251 -23.17 -21.31 38.61
C VAL A 251 -24.13 -21.47 39.79
N GLU A 252 -25.41 -21.75 39.55
CA GLU A 252 -26.40 -22.04 40.62
C GLU A 252 -26.17 -23.43 41.25
N GLU A 253 -25.81 -24.43 40.45
CA GLU A 253 -25.39 -25.77 40.90
C GLU A 253 -24.13 -25.70 41.75
N PHE A 254 -23.09 -25.00 41.28
CA PHE A 254 -21.84 -24.80 42.02
C PHE A 254 -22.05 -24.01 43.33
N LYS A 255 -22.94 -23.01 43.33
CA LYS A 255 -23.31 -22.29 44.56
C LYS A 255 -24.00 -23.19 45.59
N LYS A 256 -24.95 -24.05 45.16
CA LYS A 256 -25.59 -25.04 46.04
C LYS A 256 -24.55 -25.98 46.65
N GLN A 257 -23.64 -26.53 45.84
CA GLN A 257 -22.53 -27.36 46.31
C GLN A 257 -21.61 -26.61 47.29
N GLN A 258 -21.36 -25.31 47.08
CA GLN A 258 -20.57 -24.48 47.99
C GLN A 258 -21.32 -24.09 49.28
N ASP A 259 -22.65 -23.99 49.25
CA ASP A 259 -23.49 -23.81 50.44
C ASP A 259 -23.59 -25.12 51.24
N GLU A 260 -23.77 -26.25 50.58
CA GLU A 260 -23.76 -27.59 51.16
C GLU A 260 -22.41 -27.92 51.80
N TRP A 261 -21.29 -27.67 51.10
CA TRP A 261 -19.95 -27.82 51.66
C TRP A 261 -19.74 -26.92 52.88
N ARG A 262 -20.18 -25.65 52.83
CA ARG A 262 -20.11 -24.75 54.00
C ARG A 262 -20.95 -25.23 55.18
N ARG A 263 -22.13 -25.82 54.96
CA ARG A 263 -22.94 -26.45 56.03
C ARG A 263 -22.23 -27.66 56.63
N MET A 264 -21.74 -28.58 55.80
CA MET A 264 -21.00 -29.76 56.27
C MET A 264 -19.76 -29.35 57.07
N GLU A 265 -19.05 -28.30 56.68
CA GLU A 265 -17.89 -27.78 57.40
C GLU A 265 -18.29 -27.02 58.69
N GLN A 266 -19.41 -26.29 58.69
CA GLN A 266 -19.99 -25.70 59.90
C GLN A 266 -20.42 -26.78 60.91
N GLU A 267 -21.06 -27.87 60.47
CA GLU A 267 -21.46 -28.99 61.31
C GLU A 267 -20.23 -29.73 61.91
N ARG A 268 -19.15 -29.86 61.13
CA ARG A 268 -17.85 -30.36 61.64
C ARG A 268 -17.25 -29.44 62.70
N MET A 269 -17.15 -28.15 62.40
CA MET A 269 -16.63 -27.14 63.34
C MET A 269 -17.49 -27.06 64.61
N GLU A 270 -18.81 -27.20 64.51
CA GLU A 270 -19.70 -27.31 65.67
C GLU A 270 -19.46 -28.59 66.47
N ALA A 271 -19.28 -29.75 65.81
CA ALA A 271 -18.98 -31.01 66.49
C ALA A 271 -17.62 -30.96 67.23
N GLU A 272 -16.61 -30.31 66.66
CA GLU A 272 -15.33 -30.09 67.31
C GLU A 272 -15.43 -29.05 68.44
N ASN A 273 -16.14 -27.94 68.24
CA ASN A 273 -16.41 -26.97 69.30
C ASN A 273 -17.18 -27.59 70.47
N ARG A 274 -18.13 -28.51 70.23
CA ARG A 274 -18.83 -29.26 71.30
C ARG A 274 -17.85 -30.12 72.10
N ARG A 275 -16.96 -30.87 71.44
CA ARG A 275 -15.89 -31.65 72.11
C ARG A 275 -14.93 -30.76 72.91
N ILE A 276 -14.56 -29.59 72.38
CA ILE A 276 -13.72 -28.60 73.08
C ILE A 276 -14.45 -28.09 74.34
N MET A 277 -15.73 -27.73 74.23
CA MET A 277 -16.54 -27.27 75.37
C MET A 277 -16.74 -28.37 76.43
N GLU A 278 -16.89 -29.63 76.02
CA GLU A 278 -16.93 -30.78 76.93
C GLU A 278 -15.59 -30.97 77.66
N PHE A 279 -14.46 -30.88 76.96
CA PHE A 279 -13.12 -30.94 77.54
C PHE A 279 -12.83 -29.77 78.50
N VAL A 280 -13.24 -28.55 78.13
CA VAL A 280 -13.11 -27.35 79.00
C VAL A 280 -13.95 -27.50 80.26
N ARG A 281 -15.18 -28.03 80.18
CA ARG A 281 -15.99 -28.35 81.37
C ARG A 281 -15.33 -29.41 82.26
N GLN A 282 -14.71 -30.43 81.68
CA GLN A 282 -13.96 -31.44 82.42
C GLN A 282 -12.72 -30.84 83.12
N GLN A 283 -11.98 -29.94 82.45
CA GLN A 283 -10.88 -29.18 83.07
C GLN A 283 -11.39 -28.32 84.24
N GLN A 284 -12.48 -27.56 84.04
CA GLN A 284 -13.08 -26.71 85.08
C GLN A 284 -13.49 -27.52 86.32
N LEU A 285 -14.19 -28.65 86.14
CA LEU A 285 -14.55 -29.54 87.27
C LEU A 285 -13.31 -30.12 87.98
N LEU A 286 -12.23 -30.42 87.26
CA LEU A 286 -10.98 -30.86 87.86
C LEU A 286 -10.28 -29.72 88.63
N GLU A 287 -10.28 -28.49 88.12
CA GLU A 287 -9.74 -27.31 88.80
C GLU A 287 -10.56 -26.93 90.03
N GLU A 288 -11.90 -26.93 89.95
CA GLU A 288 -12.80 -26.76 91.09
C GLU A 288 -12.53 -27.81 92.17
N SER A 289 -12.35 -29.09 91.80
CA SER A 289 -12.01 -30.16 92.74
C SER A 289 -10.62 -30.00 93.38
N ARG A 290 -9.68 -29.29 92.72
CA ARG A 290 -8.37 -28.93 93.28
C ARG A 290 -8.48 -27.73 94.22
N VAL A 291 -9.23 -26.70 93.83
CA VAL A 291 -9.48 -25.50 94.65
C VAL A 291 -10.25 -25.86 95.92
N ALA A 292 -11.24 -26.75 95.85
CA ALA A 292 -11.93 -27.27 97.04
C ALA A 292 -10.94 -27.93 98.02
N LYS A 293 -10.06 -28.82 97.54
CA LYS A 293 -9.02 -29.48 98.36
C LYS A 293 -7.93 -28.52 98.87
N ILE A 294 -7.79 -27.35 98.28
CA ILE A 294 -6.93 -26.27 98.81
C ILE A 294 -7.67 -25.56 99.95
N ARG A 295 -8.94 -25.19 99.76
CA ARG A 295 -9.79 -24.57 100.80
C ARG A 295 -9.93 -25.45 102.04
N GLU A 296 -10.22 -26.74 101.88
CA GLU A 296 -10.25 -27.73 102.99
C GLU A 296 -8.94 -27.72 103.81
N ARG A 297 -7.78 -27.56 103.14
CA ARG A 297 -6.46 -27.47 103.79
C ARG A 297 -6.20 -26.11 104.42
N GLU A 298 -6.78 -25.04 103.91
CA GLU A 298 -6.68 -23.69 104.46
C GLU A 298 -7.60 -23.53 105.68
N GLU A 299 -8.82 -24.06 105.62
CA GLU A 299 -9.74 -24.18 106.76
C GLU A 299 -9.13 -25.04 107.89
N ALA A 300 -8.49 -26.16 107.55
CA ALA A 300 -7.76 -26.97 108.53
C ALA A 300 -6.57 -26.23 109.16
N LYS A 301 -5.83 -25.43 108.39
CA LYS A 301 -4.78 -24.54 108.93
C LYS A 301 -5.38 -23.46 109.82
N GLU A 302 -6.50 -22.84 109.44
CA GLU A 302 -7.18 -21.84 110.26
C GLU A 302 -7.66 -22.43 111.60
N GLN A 303 -8.22 -23.64 111.60
CA GLN A 303 -8.59 -24.33 112.83
C GLN A 303 -7.36 -24.56 113.72
N LEU A 304 -6.24 -24.98 113.14
CA LEU A 304 -4.98 -25.16 113.87
C LEU A 304 -4.40 -23.84 114.39
N HIS A 305 -4.48 -22.74 113.62
CA HIS A 305 -4.14 -21.40 114.09
C HIS A 305 -5.05 -20.94 115.24
N LYS A 306 -6.37 -21.15 115.14
CA LYS A 306 -7.33 -20.82 116.21
C LYS A 306 -7.06 -21.62 117.49
N LEU A 307 -6.58 -22.86 117.39
CA LEU A 307 -6.12 -23.65 118.54
C LEU A 307 -4.78 -23.16 119.11
N LEU A 308 -3.85 -22.71 118.27
CA LEU A 308 -2.58 -22.13 118.73
C LEU A 308 -2.78 -20.76 119.41
N SER A 309 -3.64 -19.88 118.88
CA SER A 309 -4.00 -18.62 119.53
C SER A 309 -4.54 -18.87 120.94
N LYS A 310 -5.53 -19.76 121.09
CA LYS A 310 -6.07 -20.14 122.40
C LYS A 310 -4.99 -20.60 123.38
N LYS A 311 -4.05 -21.44 122.95
CA LYS A 311 -2.93 -21.86 123.80
C LYS A 311 -2.00 -20.72 124.19
N ILE A 312 -1.80 -19.74 123.31
CA ILE A 312 -1.00 -18.53 123.61
C ILE A 312 -1.76 -17.59 124.57
N GLU A 313 -3.08 -17.49 124.45
CA GLU A 313 -3.94 -16.83 125.44
C GLU A 313 -3.90 -17.55 126.80
N GLU A 314 -4.02 -18.88 126.83
CA GLU A 314 -3.93 -19.73 128.04
C GLU A 314 -2.55 -19.61 128.71
N GLU A 315 -1.46 -19.69 127.95
CA GLU A 315 -0.09 -19.45 128.44
C GLU A 315 0.13 -18.03 128.94
N ARG A 316 -0.55 -17.03 128.36
CA ARG A 316 -0.51 -15.64 128.87
C ARG A 316 -1.26 -15.50 130.18
N GLN A 317 -2.46 -16.08 130.29
CA GLN A 317 -3.24 -16.06 131.52
C GLN A 317 -2.47 -16.74 132.65
N GLN A 318 -1.84 -17.88 132.40
CA GLN A 318 -0.97 -18.55 133.38
C GLN A 318 0.25 -17.70 133.78
N ARG A 319 0.84 -16.92 132.87
CA ARG A 319 1.93 -15.98 133.20
C ARG A 319 1.42 -14.80 134.03
N GLU A 320 0.29 -14.20 133.67
CA GLU A 320 -0.34 -13.11 134.43
C GLU A 320 -0.78 -13.58 135.83
N GLU A 321 -1.26 -14.82 135.97
CA GLU A 321 -1.58 -15.43 137.27
C GLU A 321 -0.32 -15.67 138.11
N MET A 322 0.76 -16.19 137.52
CA MET A 322 2.06 -16.34 138.20
C MET A 322 2.68 -14.98 138.56
N GLU A 323 2.55 -13.97 137.72
CA GLU A 323 3.04 -12.60 137.99
C GLU A 323 2.24 -11.96 139.15
N ARG A 324 0.91 -12.14 139.20
CA ARG A 324 0.08 -11.72 140.35
C ARG A 324 0.48 -12.42 141.64
N VAL A 325 0.73 -13.74 141.62
CA VAL A 325 1.20 -14.48 142.80
C VAL A 325 2.59 -14.01 143.25
N LEU A 326 3.47 -13.60 142.33
CA LEU A 326 4.76 -12.98 142.66
C LEU A 326 4.62 -11.57 143.23
N GLU A 327 3.65 -10.76 142.76
CA GLU A 327 3.32 -9.46 143.35
C GLU A 327 2.73 -9.63 144.76
N GLU A 328 1.80 -10.56 144.96
CA GLU A 328 1.22 -10.92 146.27
C GLU A 328 2.31 -11.35 147.26
N LEU A 329 3.19 -12.28 146.88
CA LEU A 329 4.35 -12.68 147.69
C LEU A 329 5.28 -11.51 148.02
N TYR A 330 5.54 -10.60 147.07
CA TYR A 330 6.35 -9.41 147.32
C TYR A 330 5.69 -8.45 148.33
N PHE A 331 4.37 -8.33 148.33
CA PHE A 331 3.65 -7.57 149.35
C PHE A 331 3.67 -8.28 150.72
N GLU A 332 3.51 -9.61 150.77
CA GLU A 332 3.60 -10.38 152.01
C GLU A 332 5.01 -10.34 152.63
N GLU A 333 6.07 -10.56 151.85
CA GLU A 333 7.47 -10.40 152.30
C GLU A 333 7.73 -8.99 152.85
N ARG A 334 7.12 -7.97 152.24
CA ARG A 334 7.24 -6.57 152.68
C ARG A 334 6.47 -6.28 153.97
N GLU A 335 5.34 -6.95 154.21
CA GLU A 335 4.66 -6.91 155.51
C GLU A 335 5.42 -7.65 156.59
N GLU A 336 5.88 -8.89 156.34
CA GLU A 336 6.72 -9.67 157.25
C GLU A 336 7.99 -8.88 157.63
N ALA A 337 8.65 -8.26 156.64
CA ALA A 337 9.81 -7.40 156.88
C ALA A 337 9.48 -6.13 157.68
N ASN A 338 8.21 -5.71 157.80
CA ASN A 338 7.81 -4.62 158.71
C ASN A 338 7.46 -5.16 160.10
N ARG A 339 6.74 -6.28 160.20
CA ARG A 339 6.47 -7.00 161.46
C ARG A 339 7.77 -7.33 162.20
N LEU A 340 8.82 -7.74 161.47
CA LEU A 340 10.15 -7.98 162.02
C LEU A 340 10.84 -6.70 162.55
N LYS A 341 10.66 -5.54 161.91
CA LYS A 341 11.17 -4.25 162.42
C LYS A 341 10.44 -3.83 163.70
N ASP A 342 9.13 -4.04 163.78
CA ASP A 342 8.34 -3.77 164.98
C ASP A 342 8.79 -4.67 166.15
N ILE A 343 9.07 -5.95 165.87
CA ILE A 343 9.67 -6.88 166.83
C ILE A 343 11.06 -6.41 167.27
N GLU A 344 11.95 -6.02 166.34
CA GLU A 344 13.26 -5.46 166.68
C GLU A 344 13.17 -4.18 167.53
N GLU A 345 12.23 -3.29 167.25
CA GLU A 345 11.99 -2.10 168.07
C GLU A 345 11.50 -2.46 169.48
N MET A 346 10.59 -3.43 169.59
CA MET A 346 10.11 -3.92 170.89
C MET A 346 11.22 -4.62 171.66
N GLU A 347 12.07 -5.40 171.01
CA GLU A 347 13.29 -5.96 171.58
C GLU A 347 14.26 -4.87 172.06
N ARG A 348 14.51 -3.82 171.27
CA ARG A 348 15.38 -2.70 171.70
C ARG A 348 14.81 -2.00 172.94
N LYS A 349 13.49 -1.79 173.00
CA LYS A 349 12.78 -1.24 174.17
C LYS A 349 12.85 -2.17 175.40
N ILE A 350 12.79 -3.49 175.20
CA ILE A 350 12.95 -4.51 176.27
C ILE A 350 14.39 -4.59 176.77
N ARG A 351 15.39 -4.65 175.86
CA ARG A 351 16.82 -4.67 176.20
C ARG A 351 17.24 -3.40 176.98
N GLN A 352 16.68 -2.23 176.64
CA GLN A 352 16.87 -0.99 177.40
C GLN A 352 16.28 -1.07 178.82
N ARG A 353 15.07 -1.65 178.99
CA ARG A 353 14.47 -1.88 180.32
C ARG A 353 15.29 -2.87 181.16
N LEU A 354 15.69 -4.00 180.59
CA LEU A 354 16.49 -5.02 181.27
C LEU A 354 17.84 -4.45 181.72
N LYS A 355 18.52 -3.68 180.86
CA LYS A 355 19.79 -3.04 181.23
C LYS A 355 19.61 -2.06 182.40
N MET A 356 18.56 -1.22 182.36
CA MET A 356 18.22 -0.31 183.47
C MET A 356 17.92 -1.05 184.79
N GLN A 357 17.34 -2.27 184.73
CA GLN A 357 17.13 -3.11 185.91
C GLN A 357 18.43 -3.75 186.42
N GLN A 358 19.33 -4.16 185.52
CA GLN A 358 20.66 -4.67 185.88
C GLN A 358 21.53 -3.58 186.52
N ASP A 359 21.57 -2.39 185.92
CA ASP A 359 22.27 -1.21 186.46
C ASP A 359 21.79 -0.85 187.89
N GLN A 360 20.50 -1.08 188.21
CA GLN A 360 19.95 -0.92 189.56
C GLN A 360 20.37 -2.06 190.52
N GLN A 361 20.39 -3.31 190.05
CA GLN A 361 20.80 -4.47 190.85
C GLN A 361 22.29 -4.38 191.25
N ASP A 362 23.15 -4.00 190.31
CA ASP A 362 24.59 -3.85 190.56
C ASP A 362 24.89 -2.72 191.55
N GLN A 363 24.17 -1.58 191.46
CA GLN A 363 24.27 -0.49 192.45
C GLN A 363 23.81 -0.89 193.86
N LEU A 364 22.85 -1.81 193.97
CA LEU A 364 22.42 -2.36 195.26
C LEU A 364 23.44 -3.35 195.81
N ALA A 365 23.94 -4.28 194.99
CA ALA A 365 24.97 -5.24 195.37
C ALA A 365 26.26 -4.55 195.87
N PHE A 366 26.73 -3.54 195.15
CA PHE A 366 27.94 -2.77 195.52
C PHE A 366 27.79 -2.07 196.89
N LYS A 367 26.59 -1.54 197.20
CA LYS A 367 26.28 -0.93 198.51
C LYS A 367 26.18 -1.94 199.65
N VAL A 368 25.85 -3.20 199.37
CA VAL A 368 25.83 -4.27 200.39
C VAL A 368 27.25 -4.70 200.74
N MET A 369 28.11 -4.92 199.73
CA MET A 369 29.50 -5.35 199.93
C MET A 369 30.32 -4.37 200.79
N LEU A 370 30.21 -3.06 200.51
CA LEU A 370 30.91 -2.02 201.29
C LEU A 370 30.54 -2.06 202.78
N ARG A 371 29.25 -2.23 203.10
CA ARG A 371 28.73 -2.31 204.49
C ARG A 371 29.11 -3.59 205.23
N GLN A 372 29.64 -4.60 204.55
CA GLN A 372 30.17 -5.80 205.20
C GLN A 372 31.64 -5.60 205.56
N ALA A 373 32.45 -5.03 204.67
CA ALA A 373 33.85 -4.69 204.94
C ALA A 373 34.01 -3.74 206.15
N GLU A 374 33.21 -2.68 206.23
CA GLU A 374 33.23 -1.72 207.36
C GLU A 374 33.07 -2.40 208.74
N ARG A 375 32.28 -3.48 208.82
CA ARG A 375 32.01 -4.19 210.08
C ARG A 375 33.16 -5.10 210.51
N GLU A 376 33.86 -5.69 209.55
CA GLU A 376 34.99 -6.59 209.83
C GLU A 376 36.21 -5.78 210.34
N GLU A 377 36.38 -4.54 209.87
CA GLU A 377 37.41 -3.62 210.38
C GLU A 377 37.12 -3.14 211.82
N GLU A 378 35.87 -2.83 212.17
CA GLU A 378 35.49 -2.44 213.54
C GLU A 378 35.78 -3.54 214.57
N GLU A 379 35.56 -4.81 214.24
CA GLU A 379 35.87 -5.93 215.14
C GLU A 379 37.37 -6.16 215.33
N ALA A 380 38.18 -5.98 214.28
CA ALA A 380 39.64 -6.09 214.36
C ALA A 380 40.25 -5.00 215.26
N PHE A 381 39.70 -3.78 215.21
CA PHE A 381 40.14 -2.65 216.03
C PHE A 381 39.89 -2.88 217.54
N ARG A 382 38.75 -3.48 217.91
CA ARG A 382 38.46 -3.84 219.32
C ARG A 382 39.47 -4.83 219.93
N ARG A 383 39.96 -5.80 219.13
CA ARG A 383 40.90 -6.83 219.61
C ARG A 383 42.31 -6.28 219.84
N THR A 384 42.74 -5.31 219.03
CA THR A 384 44.07 -4.68 219.15
C THR A 384 44.17 -3.64 220.26
N MET A 385 43.07 -2.95 220.59
CA MET A 385 43.06 -1.95 221.67
C MET A 385 43.19 -2.57 223.07
N MET A 386 42.65 -3.77 223.30
CA MET A 386 42.80 -4.51 224.56
C MET A 386 44.25 -4.95 224.84
N ALA A 387 45.05 -5.19 223.81
CA ALA A 387 46.42 -5.68 223.96
C ALA A 387 47.41 -4.60 224.44
N LYS A 388 47.28 -3.36 223.94
CA LYS A 388 48.25 -2.28 224.22
C LYS A 388 48.36 -1.91 225.71
N PHE A 389 47.24 -1.95 226.44
CA PHE A 389 47.23 -1.70 227.88
C PHE A 389 48.03 -2.72 228.71
N ALA A 390 48.52 -3.82 228.11
CA ALA A 390 49.40 -4.79 228.76
C ALA A 390 50.90 -4.62 228.41
N GLU A 391 51.26 -3.69 227.51
CA GLU A 391 52.64 -3.48 227.04
C GLU A 391 53.26 -2.17 227.54
N ASP A 392 52.45 -1.11 227.74
CA ASP A 392 52.93 0.20 228.20
C ASP A 392 53.55 0.16 229.62
N ASP A 393 53.12 -0.76 230.49
CA ASP A 393 53.70 -1.02 231.82
C ASP A 393 55.14 -1.59 231.78
N ARG A 394 55.70 -1.86 230.58
CA ARG A 394 56.91 -2.69 230.43
C ARG A 394 58.08 -2.05 229.67
N ILE A 395 57.91 -0.91 228.99
CA ILE A 395 58.98 -0.29 228.17
C ILE A 395 59.15 1.22 228.46
N GLU A 396 59.46 1.55 229.72
CA GLU A 396 59.91 2.90 230.10
C GLU A 396 61.44 3.02 230.29
N GLN A 397 62.26 2.02 229.89
CA GLN A 397 63.64 1.89 230.41
C GLN A 397 64.86 1.73 229.46
N MET A 398 64.77 1.78 228.12
CA MET A 398 65.97 2.09 227.32
C MET A 398 65.72 2.72 225.95
N ASN A 399 66.30 3.91 225.74
CA ASN A 399 66.25 4.64 224.47
C ASN A 399 67.59 5.39 224.22
N ALA A 400 68.53 4.76 223.51
CA ALA A 400 69.85 5.33 223.17
C ALA A 400 70.60 4.52 222.08
N GLN A 401 71.61 5.03 221.35
CA GLN A 401 71.87 6.39 220.85
C GLN A 401 73.07 6.38 219.85
N LYS A 402 72.84 6.53 218.53
CA LYS A 402 73.68 7.21 217.49
C LYS A 402 73.16 6.89 216.07
N ARG A 403 73.19 7.74 215.02
CA ARG A 403 73.98 8.93 214.60
C ARG A 403 75.39 8.68 214.01
N ARG A 404 75.52 8.66 212.67
CA ARG A 404 76.55 9.40 211.86
C ARG A 404 76.46 9.15 210.33
N MET A 405 77.16 10.02 209.57
CA MET A 405 77.50 9.99 208.11
C MET A 405 76.51 10.60 207.08
N LYS A 406 77.11 11.29 206.09
CA LYS A 406 76.48 12.11 205.01
C LYS A 406 77.56 12.61 204.01
N GLN A 407 77.13 13.13 202.84
CA GLN A 407 77.86 14.02 201.88
C GLN A 407 78.97 13.45 200.95
N LEU A 408 78.76 13.61 199.61
CA LEU A 408 79.69 13.83 198.45
C LEU A 408 78.93 13.46 197.13
N GLU A 409 78.38 14.42 196.38
CA GLU A 409 78.94 15.10 195.17
C GLU A 409 79.13 14.20 193.92
N HIS A 410 78.43 14.36 192.77
CA HIS A 410 78.27 15.49 191.81
C HIS A 410 79.52 15.83 190.94
N LYS A 411 79.54 15.42 189.64
CA LYS A 411 80.17 16.13 188.47
C LYS A 411 80.24 15.27 187.18
N ARG A 412 79.95 15.88 186.01
CA ARG A 412 80.63 15.79 184.67
C ARG A 412 79.66 16.11 183.51
N ALA A 413 80.07 16.94 182.53
CA ALA A 413 79.20 17.43 181.44
C ALA A 413 79.97 17.94 180.19
N VAL A 414 79.34 17.78 179.01
CA VAL A 414 79.41 18.57 177.74
C VAL A 414 80.77 18.86 177.05
N GLU A 415 80.98 18.21 175.88
CA GLU A 415 81.77 18.56 174.65
C GLU A 415 81.36 17.53 173.54
N LYS A 416 81.56 17.61 172.20
CA LYS A 416 81.95 18.60 171.14
C LYS A 416 81.36 18.04 169.80
N LEU A 417 80.67 18.80 168.93
CA LEU A 417 81.09 19.68 167.80
C LEU A 417 81.66 19.03 166.50
N LEU A 418 81.05 19.43 165.37
CA LEU A 418 81.56 19.65 163.98
C LEU A 418 81.56 18.53 162.90
N GLU A 419 81.58 19.04 161.64
CA GLU A 419 81.73 18.39 160.30
C GLU A 419 80.63 17.41 159.85
N ASP A 420 79.64 17.73 158.99
CA ASP A 420 79.35 18.73 157.93
C ASP A 420 79.79 18.41 156.47
N ARG A 421 78.84 18.68 155.55
CA ARG A 421 79.00 19.16 154.15
C ARG A 421 79.09 18.18 152.95
N ARG A 422 78.39 18.63 151.86
CA ARG A 422 78.50 18.31 150.40
C ARG A 422 77.50 17.25 149.86
N ARG A 423 76.84 17.42 148.68
CA ARG A 423 76.78 18.54 147.69
C ARG A 423 75.57 18.41 146.71
N THR A 424 75.11 19.55 146.19
CA THR A 424 74.45 19.92 144.89
C THR A 424 74.30 18.90 143.72
N SER A 425 73.52 19.09 142.61
CA SER A 425 72.32 19.88 142.20
C SER A 425 72.22 19.94 140.64
N SER A 426 71.01 20.02 140.03
CA SER A 426 70.65 20.60 138.70
C SER A 426 70.87 19.91 137.31
N ARG A 427 69.76 19.79 136.53
CA ARG A 427 69.48 20.24 135.11
C ARG A 427 70.11 19.59 133.84
N TRP A 428 69.28 19.22 132.83
CA TRP A 428 69.51 19.20 131.34
C TRP A 428 68.18 19.05 130.53
N PRO A 429 68.07 19.40 129.20
CA PRO A 429 66.88 19.19 128.33
C PRO A 429 67.14 18.57 126.92
N GLU A 430 66.08 18.52 126.07
CA GLU A 430 66.08 18.69 124.58
C GLU A 430 66.22 17.48 123.59
N ASN A 431 65.45 17.53 122.47
CA ASN A 431 65.51 16.80 121.17
C ASN A 431 65.44 15.24 121.09
N GLU A 432 65.06 14.54 120.00
CA GLU A 432 64.28 14.82 118.75
C GLU A 432 63.94 13.50 118.02
N ARG A 433 62.86 13.44 117.21
CA ARG A 433 62.85 12.85 115.84
C ARG A 433 61.50 12.98 115.12
N GLU A 434 61.56 12.91 113.79
CA GLU A 434 60.51 13.38 112.87
C GLU A 434 60.01 12.35 111.83
N GLN A 435 58.74 12.52 111.44
CA GLN A 435 58.15 12.37 110.09
C GLN A 435 58.05 11.01 109.37
N GLN A 436 57.20 11.05 108.32
CA GLN A 436 56.98 10.11 107.20
C GLN A 436 55.98 8.93 107.47
N LYS A 437 54.82 8.83 106.80
CA LYS A 437 54.26 9.63 105.67
C LYS A 437 52.73 9.80 105.70
N GLU A 438 52.27 11.03 105.52
CA GLU A 438 51.00 11.35 104.86
C GLU A 438 51.25 11.75 103.37
N VAL A 439 50.45 12.66 102.81
CA VAL A 439 50.67 13.45 101.57
C VAL A 439 50.40 12.78 100.20
N GLN A 440 50.56 11.46 99.99
CA GLN A 440 50.57 10.91 98.59
C GLN A 440 49.33 10.14 98.06
N ARG A 441 48.13 10.19 98.67
CA ARG A 441 46.96 9.42 98.16
C ARG A 441 45.56 10.06 98.09
N ARG A 442 45.34 11.29 98.55
CA ARG A 442 43.96 11.86 98.65
C ARG A 442 43.67 13.19 97.93
N GLN A 443 44.63 13.79 97.24
CA GLN A 443 44.40 15.07 96.52
C GLN A 443 44.43 14.97 94.98
N ILE A 444 45.01 13.91 94.41
CA ILE A 444 45.18 13.78 92.94
C ILE A 444 43.90 13.25 92.24
N ILE A 445 43.20 12.29 92.85
CA ILE A 445 42.15 11.50 92.15
C ILE A 445 40.87 12.30 91.89
N GLU A 446 40.43 13.18 92.81
CA GLU A 446 39.17 13.91 92.64
C GLU A 446 39.32 15.19 91.78
N GLN A 447 40.55 15.72 91.65
CA GLN A 447 40.80 16.97 90.92
C GLN A 447 40.93 16.75 89.40
N GLU A 448 41.62 15.70 88.93
CA GLU A 448 41.64 15.37 87.49
C GLU A 448 40.25 14.96 86.98
N ARG A 449 39.50 14.21 87.80
CA ARG A 449 38.14 13.73 87.48
C ARG A 449 37.19 14.86 87.05
N GLN A 450 37.26 16.02 87.71
CA GLN A 450 36.43 17.17 87.35
C GLN A 450 37.03 18.02 86.21
N HIS A 451 38.34 17.92 85.95
CA HIS A 451 39.02 18.73 84.93
C HIS A 451 38.90 18.15 83.51
N LEU A 452 38.87 16.81 83.39
CA LEU A 452 38.63 16.09 82.13
C LEU A 452 37.16 16.25 81.66
N LEU A 453 36.20 16.04 82.55
CA LEU A 453 34.77 16.13 82.23
C LEU A 453 34.35 17.54 81.76
N LYS A 454 34.99 18.60 82.26
CA LYS A 454 34.66 20.00 81.89
C LYS A 454 35.29 20.49 80.59
N ARG A 455 36.33 19.83 80.04
CA ARG A 455 36.90 20.20 78.73
C ARG A 455 36.26 19.44 77.57
N HIS A 456 35.91 18.16 77.74
CA HIS A 456 35.38 17.35 76.64
C HIS A 456 33.85 17.39 76.49
N ALA A 457 33.10 17.77 77.53
CA ALA A 457 31.64 17.99 77.41
C ALA A 457 31.28 19.10 76.39
N ALA A 458 32.17 20.07 76.15
CA ALA A 458 31.98 21.12 75.14
C ALA A 458 32.38 20.72 73.71
N GLN A 459 33.00 19.55 73.52
CA GLN A 459 33.48 19.05 72.22
C GLN A 459 32.81 17.73 71.79
N LEU A 460 31.83 17.23 72.55
CA LEU A 460 31.06 16.01 72.25
C LEU A 460 29.60 16.31 71.82
N LEU A 461 29.38 17.44 71.17
CA LEU A 461 28.10 17.77 70.53
C LEU A 461 28.06 17.17 69.11
N GLY A 462 27.94 15.84 69.02
CA GLY A 462 27.81 15.14 67.73
C GLY A 462 27.77 13.62 67.79
N TYR A 463 28.70 12.98 68.52
CA TYR A 463 28.88 11.52 68.45
C TYR A 463 29.27 10.88 69.79
N LEU A 464 28.37 10.06 70.35
CA LEU A 464 28.56 8.74 71.00
C LEU A 464 27.19 8.30 71.61
N PRO A 465 26.94 7.01 71.90
CA PRO A 465 25.61 6.42 71.69
C PRO A 465 24.76 6.24 72.95
N LYS A 466 23.50 5.84 72.73
CA LYS A 466 22.50 5.50 73.74
C LYS A 466 22.94 4.35 74.66
N VAL A 467 22.54 4.47 75.93
CA VAL A 467 21.59 3.52 76.53
C VAL A 467 20.24 4.24 76.60
#